data_AF-A0A4P7IJD2-F1
#
_entry.id   AF-A0A4P7IJD2-F1
#
_cell.length_a   1.000
_cell.length_b   1.000
_cell.length_c   1.000
_cell.angle_alpha   90.00
_cell.angle_beta   90.00
_cell.angle_gamma   90.00
#
_symmetry.space_group_name_H-M   'P 1'
#
loop_
_entity.id
_entity.type
_entity.pdbx_description
1 polymer ?
#
loop_
_entity_poly.entity_id
_entity_poly.type
_entity_poly.pdbx_seq_one_letter_code
_entity_poly.pdbx_strand_id
1 'polypeptide(L)'
;MEKANKRREKRQEERQEAREERREERQDARQEARREANEPDTYTVKSGDTLSEIGARFGVDWREIARVNNIENPDLIHPGQKFTIPKR
;
A
#
# COMPACT_ATOMS: atom_id res chain seq x y z
N MET A 1 14.58 -51.85 14.38
CA MET A 1 13.24 -51.52 13.87
C MET A 1 12.92 -50.02 14.03
N GLU A 2 13.47 -49.35 15.04
CA GLU A 2 13.26 -47.92 15.34
C GLU A 2 13.78 -46.92 14.28
N LYS A 3 14.88 -47.25 13.59
CA LYS A 3 15.49 -46.38 12.55
C LYS A 3 14.60 -46.20 11.30
N ALA A 4 13.64 -47.10 11.07
CA ALA A 4 12.73 -47.04 9.93
C ALA A 4 11.54 -46.11 10.17
N ASN A 5 11.11 -45.96 11.44
CA ASN A 5 10.03 -45.03 11.81
C ASN A 5 10.55 -43.58 11.80
N LYS A 6 11.76 -43.32 12.33
CA LYS A 6 12.40 -42.00 12.30
C LYS A 6 12.60 -41.42 10.89
N ARG A 7 12.90 -42.27 9.90
CA ARG A 7 13.04 -41.85 8.49
C ARG A 7 11.70 -41.53 7.81
N ARG A 8 10.60 -42.13 8.30
CA ARG A 8 9.25 -41.84 7.81
C ARG A 8 8.72 -40.54 8.41
N GLU A 9 8.97 -40.30 9.69
CA GLU A 9 8.62 -39.05 10.38
C GLU A 9 9.36 -37.86 9.78
N LYS A 10 10.68 -37.98 9.54
CA LYS A 10 11.45 -36.91 8.89
C LYS A 10 10.95 -36.55 7.48
N ARG A 11 10.53 -37.56 6.70
CA ARG A 11 9.90 -37.32 5.37
C ARG A 11 8.49 -36.74 5.45
N GLN A 12 7.80 -36.93 6.57
CA GLN A 12 6.49 -36.33 6.81
C GLN A 12 6.63 -34.88 7.26
N GLU A 13 7.60 -34.57 8.12
CA GLU A 13 7.96 -33.21 8.55
C GLU A 13 8.49 -32.36 7.38
N GLU A 14 9.44 -32.87 6.58
CA GLU A 14 9.95 -32.17 5.38
C GLU A 14 8.84 -31.88 4.35
N ARG A 15 7.79 -32.73 4.29
CA ARG A 15 6.60 -32.49 3.45
C ARG A 15 5.61 -31.50 4.04
N GLN A 16 5.59 -31.35 5.37
CA GLN A 16 4.80 -30.34 6.06
C GLN A 16 5.46 -28.96 5.93
N GLU A 17 6.77 -28.85 6.15
CA GLU A 17 7.53 -27.61 5.98
C GLU A 17 7.44 -27.07 4.53
N ALA A 18 7.62 -27.93 3.52
CA ALA A 18 7.49 -27.53 2.11
C ALA A 18 6.06 -27.11 1.70
N ARG A 19 5.05 -27.47 2.50
CA ARG A 19 3.66 -27.03 2.31
C ARG A 19 3.38 -25.69 3.00
N GLU A 20 4.10 -25.37 4.07
CA GLU A 20 3.98 -24.11 4.80
C GLU A 20 4.73 -22.98 4.07
N GLU A 21 5.94 -23.23 3.54
CA GLU A 21 6.69 -22.25 2.72
C GLU A 21 5.89 -21.77 1.50
N ARG A 22 5.24 -22.67 0.75
CA ARG A 22 4.37 -22.31 -0.39
C ARG A 22 3.11 -21.55 0.00
N ARG A 23 2.73 -21.59 1.28
CA ARG A 23 1.50 -20.95 1.79
C ARG A 23 1.78 -19.51 2.22
N GLU A 24 2.97 -19.23 2.75
CA GLU A 24 3.44 -17.88 3.05
C GLU A 24 3.69 -17.08 1.77
N GLU A 25 4.33 -17.68 0.76
CA GLU A 25 4.63 -17.05 -0.54
C GLU A 25 3.37 -16.58 -1.31
N ARG A 26 2.22 -17.24 -1.10
CA ARG A 26 0.92 -16.83 -1.69
C ARG A 26 0.22 -15.72 -0.90
N GLN A 27 0.54 -15.52 0.38
CA GLN A 27 -0.11 -14.52 1.21
C GLN A 27 0.50 -13.13 0.98
N ASP A 28 1.80 -13.04 0.72
CA ASP A 28 2.49 -11.78 0.43
C ASP A 28 2.06 -11.19 -0.92
N ALA A 29 1.99 -12.01 -1.98
CA ALA A 29 1.55 -11.56 -3.30
C ALA A 29 0.10 -11.01 -3.31
N ARG A 30 -0.78 -11.56 -2.44
CA ARG A 30 -2.16 -11.08 -2.31
C ARG A 30 -2.26 -9.79 -1.49
N GLN A 31 -1.33 -9.57 -0.55
CA GLN A 31 -1.26 -8.32 0.18
C GLN A 31 -0.66 -7.19 -0.68
N GLU A 32 0.36 -7.47 -1.49
CA GLU A 32 0.98 -6.49 -2.40
C GLU A 32 0.00 -5.98 -3.45
N ALA A 33 -0.71 -6.86 -4.16
CA ALA A 33 -1.71 -6.46 -5.15
C ALA A 33 -2.83 -5.59 -4.54
N ARG A 34 -3.15 -5.79 -3.26
CA ARG A 34 -4.16 -5.00 -2.55
C ARG A 34 -3.63 -3.65 -2.06
N ARG A 35 -2.32 -3.55 -1.81
CA ARG A 35 -1.62 -2.30 -1.51
C ARG A 35 -1.51 -1.45 -2.77
N GLU A 36 -1.08 -2.01 -3.90
CA GLU A 36 -1.01 -1.31 -5.20
C GLU A 36 -2.37 -0.73 -5.62
N ALA A 37 -3.47 -1.46 -5.39
CA ALA A 37 -4.81 -0.98 -5.72
C ALA A 37 -5.30 0.17 -4.82
N ASN A 38 -4.72 0.33 -3.61
CA ASN A 38 -5.12 1.35 -2.62
C ASN A 38 -4.01 2.36 -2.31
N GLU A 39 -2.94 2.41 -3.08
CA GLU A 39 -1.93 3.44 -2.87
C GLU A 39 -2.57 4.80 -3.15
N PRO A 40 -2.47 5.75 -2.20
CA PRO A 40 -2.96 7.09 -2.42
C PRO A 40 -2.16 7.72 -3.56
N ASP A 41 -2.84 8.35 -4.50
CA ASP A 41 -2.13 9.07 -5.55
C ASP A 41 -1.38 10.23 -4.90
N THR A 42 -0.11 10.44 -5.24
CA THR A 42 0.67 11.55 -4.70
C THR A 42 0.87 12.61 -5.78
N TYR A 43 0.66 13.87 -5.41
CA TYR A 43 0.84 15.00 -6.29
C TYR A 43 1.87 15.97 -5.73
N THR A 44 2.85 16.34 -6.56
CA THR A 44 3.81 17.40 -6.21
C THR A 44 3.26 18.73 -6.73
N VAL A 45 2.97 19.65 -5.81
CA VAL A 45 2.50 20.99 -6.10
C VAL A 45 3.50 21.73 -6.97
N LYS A 46 3.05 22.38 -8.03
CA LYS A 46 3.87 23.24 -8.89
C LYS A 46 3.59 24.72 -8.61
N SER A 47 4.51 25.57 -9.04
CA SER A 47 4.34 27.03 -8.95
C SER A 47 3.08 27.49 -9.66
N GLY A 48 2.17 28.10 -8.89
CA GLY A 48 0.89 28.59 -9.37
C GLY A 48 -0.27 27.60 -9.28
N ASP A 49 -0.05 26.36 -8.82
CA ASP A 49 -1.18 25.47 -8.53
C ASP A 49 -1.93 25.95 -7.28
N THR A 50 -3.24 25.73 -7.27
CA THR A 50 -4.11 25.92 -6.10
C THR A 50 -4.72 24.59 -5.66
N LEU A 51 -5.06 24.45 -4.37
CA LEU A 51 -5.73 23.24 -3.87
C LEU A 51 -7.05 22.95 -4.60
N SER A 52 -7.78 24.00 -4.98
CA SER A 52 -9.01 23.91 -5.77
C SER A 52 -8.77 23.34 -7.17
N GLU A 53 -7.75 23.79 -7.89
CA GLU A 53 -7.41 23.24 -9.21
C GLU A 53 -6.87 21.83 -9.13
N ILE A 54 -6.03 21.53 -8.13
CA ILE A 54 -5.54 20.17 -7.88
C ILE A 54 -6.72 19.24 -7.64
N GLY A 55 -7.62 19.61 -6.71
CA GLY A 55 -8.83 18.85 -6.44
C GLY A 55 -9.69 18.63 -7.69
N ALA A 56 -9.93 19.69 -8.47
CA ALA A 56 -10.70 19.60 -9.71
C ALA A 56 -10.04 18.66 -10.74
N ARG A 57 -8.71 18.67 -10.87
CA ARG A 57 -7.97 17.76 -11.76
C ARG A 57 -8.12 16.29 -11.36
N PHE A 58 -8.16 16.00 -10.06
CA PHE A 58 -8.30 14.64 -9.53
C PHE A 58 -9.75 14.23 -9.26
N GLY A 59 -10.73 15.13 -9.43
CA GLY A 59 -12.13 14.86 -9.09
C GLY A 59 -12.41 14.75 -7.59
N VAL A 60 -11.52 15.33 -6.77
CA VAL A 60 -11.56 15.28 -5.30
C VAL A 60 -11.84 16.67 -4.75
N ASP A 61 -12.59 16.77 -3.66
CA ASP A 61 -12.82 18.06 -3.02
C ASP A 61 -11.53 18.56 -2.36
N TRP A 62 -11.18 19.84 -2.56
CA TRP A 62 -9.99 20.43 -1.97
C TRP A 62 -9.99 20.36 -0.44
N ARG A 63 -11.17 20.32 0.20
CA ARG A 63 -11.32 20.13 1.65
C ARG A 63 -10.87 18.74 2.09
N GLU A 64 -11.14 17.74 1.27
CA GLU A 64 -10.70 16.36 1.49
C GLU A 64 -9.18 16.28 1.43
N ILE A 65 -8.58 16.91 0.42
CA ILE A 65 -7.12 16.97 0.25
C ILE A 65 -6.48 17.71 1.43
N ALA A 66 -7.03 18.87 1.83
CA ALA A 66 -6.54 19.63 2.97
C ALA A 66 -6.62 18.82 4.27
N ARG A 67 -7.73 18.10 4.49
CA ARG A 67 -7.92 17.23 5.65
C ARG A 67 -6.92 16.08 5.69
N VAL A 68 -6.72 15.38 4.57
CA VAL A 68 -5.79 14.24 4.48
C VAL A 68 -4.34 14.69 4.67
N ASN A 69 -3.99 15.89 4.21
CA ASN A 69 -2.63 16.42 4.28
C ASN A 69 -2.40 17.37 5.47
N ASN A 70 -3.37 17.51 6.38
CA ASN A 70 -3.33 18.43 7.53
C ASN A 70 -2.92 19.86 7.14
N ILE A 71 -3.48 20.38 6.04
CA ILE A 71 -3.21 21.73 5.55
C ILE A 71 -4.08 22.71 6.34
N GLU A 72 -3.44 23.51 7.20
CA GLU A 72 -4.11 24.51 8.02
C GLU A 72 -4.66 25.68 7.19
N ASN A 73 -3.88 26.11 6.18
CA ASN A 73 -4.26 27.20 5.30
C ASN A 73 -4.25 26.73 3.83
N PRO A 74 -5.42 26.49 3.23
CA PRO A 74 -5.51 25.98 1.87
C PRO A 74 -5.05 26.98 0.80
N ASP A 75 -4.99 28.28 1.13
CA ASP A 75 -4.50 29.31 0.23
C ASP A 75 -2.96 29.45 0.30
N LEU A 76 -2.33 28.85 1.32
CA LEU A 76 -0.87 28.90 1.52
C LEU A 76 -0.25 27.52 1.26
N ILE A 77 -0.14 27.17 -0.02
CA ILE A 77 0.58 25.99 -0.47
C ILE A 77 1.84 26.38 -1.22
N HIS A 78 2.88 25.55 -1.12
CA HIS A 78 4.19 25.83 -1.69
C HIS A 78 4.57 24.81 -2.77
N PRO A 79 5.17 25.27 -3.88
CA PRO A 79 5.71 24.38 -4.90
C PRO A 79 6.73 23.41 -4.31
N GLY A 80 6.67 22.14 -4.72
CA GLY A 80 7.49 21.05 -4.21
C GLY A 80 6.86 20.29 -3.04
N GLN A 81 5.75 20.76 -2.46
CA GLN A 81 5.00 19.99 -1.47
C GLN A 81 4.37 18.75 -2.12
N LYS A 82 4.46 17.61 -1.44
CA LYS A 82 3.81 16.37 -1.85
C LYS A 82 2.50 16.23 -1.11
N PHE A 83 1.38 16.20 -1.84
CA PHE A 83 0.06 15.96 -1.30
C PHE A 83 -0.42 14.56 -1.64
N THR A 84 -0.96 13.90 -0.64
CA THR A 84 -1.71 12.67 -0.73
C THR A 84 -3.10 13.00 -1.25
N ILE A 85 -3.43 12.50 -2.42
CA ILE A 85 -4.74 12.65 -3.06
C ILE A 85 -5.57 11.42 -2.68
N PRO A 86 -6.65 11.59 -1.91
CA PRO A 86 -7.53 10.48 -1.57
C PRO A 86 -8.29 10.01 -2.82
N LYS A 87 -8.29 8.69 -3.04
CA LYS A 87 -9.15 8.05 -4.06
C LYS A 87 -10.58 8.01 -3.55
N ARG A 88 -11.55 8.24 -4.44
CA ARG A 88 -12.98 8.05 -4.16
C ARG A 88 -13.34 6.58 -4.02
#